data_AF-A0A498QKY2-F1
#
_entry.id   AF-A0A498QKY2-F1
#
_cell.length_a   1.000
_cell.length_b   1.000
_cell.length_c   1.000
_cell.angle_alpha   90.00
_cell.angle_beta   90.00
_cell.angle_gamma   90.00
#
_symmetry.space_group_name_H-M   'P 1'
#
loop_
_entity.id
_entity.type
_entity.pdbx_description
1 polymer ?
#
loop_
_entity_poly.entity_id
_entity_poly.type
_entity_poly.pdbx_seq_one_letter_code
_entity_poly.pdbx_strand_id
1 'polypeptide(L)' 'MSAKTTTPHFISLQDAATRTGFSVFTFREKIANGELPAYRLSDKPGSAIRVKVADDRRDDEAAHPG' A
#
# COMPACT_ATOMS: atom_id res chain seq x y z
N MET A 1 5.08 -7.59 23.90
CA MET A 1 5.29 -7.44 22.44
C MET A 1 3.91 -7.39 21.78
N SER A 2 3.28 -6.21 21.74
CA SER A 2 1.97 -6.07 21.09
C SER A 2 2.18 -6.07 19.58
N ALA A 3 1.89 -7.19 18.93
CA ALA A 3 1.78 -7.24 17.49
C ALA A 3 0.63 -6.29 17.10
N LYS A 4 0.98 -5.08 16.67
CA LYS A 4 0.03 -4.19 15.99
C LYS A 4 -0.40 -4.98 14.75
N THR A 5 -1.58 -5.59 14.81
CA THR A 5 -2.18 -6.26 13.66
C THR A 5 -2.56 -5.15 12.68
N THR A 6 -1.58 -4.64 11.94
CA THR A 6 -1.80 -3.68 10.87
C THR A 6 -2.58 -4.44 9.81
N THR A 7 -3.90 -4.28 9.83
CA THR A 7 -4.78 -4.79 8.79
C THR A 7 -4.17 -4.38 7.45
N PRO A 8 -3.91 -5.32 6.53
CA PRO A 8 -3.36 -4.98 5.23
C PRO A 8 -4.22 -3.90 4.57
N HIS A 9 -3.68 -2.68 4.45
CA HIS A 9 -4.41 -1.58 3.85
C HIS A 9 -4.25 -1.66 2.33
N PHE A 10 -5.31 -2.13 1.68
CA PHE A 10 -5.39 -2.16 0.23
C PHE A 10 -6.07 -0.90 -0.27
N ILE A 11 -5.30 -0.08 -0.98
CA ILE A 11 -5.78 1.21 -1.52
C ILE A 11 -5.67 1.22 -3.04
N SER A 12 -6.32 2.18 -3.68
CA SER A 12 -6.22 2.32 -5.13
C SER A 12 -4.78 2.65 -5.54
N LEU A 13 -4.42 2.34 -6.79
CA LEU A 13 -3.09 2.72 -7.32
C LEU A 13 -2.88 4.24 -7.27
N GLN A 14 -3.95 5.02 -7.42
CA GLN A 14 -3.90 6.48 -7.38
C GLN A 14 -3.56 6.96 -5.96
N ASP A 15 -4.20 6.41 -4.94
CA ASP A 15 -3.91 6.77 -3.55
C ASP A 15 -2.50 6.33 -3.15
N ALA A 16 -2.06 5.16 -3.61
CA ALA A 16 -0.70 4.68 -3.38
C ALA A 16 0.34 5.60 -4.04
N ALA A 17 0.06 6.08 -5.25
CA ALA A 17 0.86 7.09 -5.93
C ALA A 17 0.96 8.38 -5.12
N THR A 18 -0.16 8.88 -4.59
CA THR A 18 -0.17 10.06 -3.74
C THR A 18 0.59 9.87 -2.41
N ARG A 19 0.48 8.69 -1.77
CA ARG A 19 1.16 8.41 -0.49
C ARG A 19 2.68 8.22 -0.63
N THR A 20 3.11 7.57 -1.70
CA THR A 20 4.53 7.19 -1.89
C THR A 20 5.31 8.12 -2.79
N GLY A 21 4.62 8.95 -3.59
CA GLY A 21 5.22 9.78 -4.64
C GLY A 21 5.56 9.02 -5.92
N PHE A 22 5.33 7.71 -6.00
CA PHE A 22 5.53 6.93 -7.23
C PHE A 22 4.39 7.12 -8.22
N SER A 23 4.64 6.84 -9.50
CA SER A 23 3.59 6.86 -10.51
C SER A 23 2.72 5.60 -10.45
N VAL A 24 1.47 5.70 -10.88
CA VAL A 24 0.58 4.54 -11.07
C VAL A 24 1.20 3.49 -12.00
N PHE A 25 1.97 3.94 -13.00
CA PHE A 25 2.69 3.07 -13.92
C PHE A 25 3.75 2.24 -13.18
N THR A 26 4.56 2.88 -12.34
CA THR A 26 5.56 2.20 -11.49
C THR A 26 4.92 1.15 -10.60
N PHE A 27 3.75 1.45 -10.01
CA PHE A 27 3.01 0.44 -9.24
C PHE A 27 2.57 -0.75 -10.09
N ARG A 28 2.08 -0.51 -11.31
CA ARG A 28 1.69 -1.59 -12.23
C ARG A 28 2.86 -2.46 -12.62
N GLU A 29 4.03 -1.88 -12.90
CA GLU A 29 5.25 -2.64 -13.19
C GLU A 29 5.67 -3.51 -12.00
N LYS A 30 5.70 -2.94 -10.80
CA LYS A 30 6.02 -3.69 -9.57
C LYS A 30 5.05 -4.83 -9.31
N ILE A 31 3.77 -4.63 -9.56
CA ILE A 31 2.75 -5.69 -9.47
C ILE A 31 2.99 -6.76 -10.54
N ALA A 32 3.26 -6.36 -11.78
CA ALA A 32 3.54 -7.29 -12.88
C ALA A 32 4.81 -8.12 -12.63
N ASN A 33 5.82 -7.53 -11.99
CA ASN A 33 7.06 -8.20 -11.58
C ASN A 33 6.88 -9.05 -10.31
N GLY A 34 5.72 -9.00 -9.64
CA GLY A 34 5.47 -9.72 -8.39
C GLY A 34 6.11 -9.09 -7.15
N GLU A 35 6.65 -7.87 -7.25
CA GLU A 35 7.25 -7.14 -6.13
C GLU A 35 6.19 -6.58 -5.16
N LEU A 36 4.97 -6.32 -5.64
CA LEU A 36 3.89 -5.76 -4.84
C LEU A 36 2.63 -6.63 -4.88
N PRO A 37 2.08 -7.02 -3.71
CA PRO A 37 0.80 -7.71 -3.65
C PRO A 37 -0.33 -6.77 -4.08
N ALA A 38 -1.14 -7.22 -5.05
CA ALA A 38 -2.33 -6.49 -5.48
C ALA A 38 -3.45 -7.47 -5.84
N TYR A 39 -4.69 -6.99 -5.76
CA TYR A 39 -5.84 -7.72 -6.24
C TYR A 39 -6.76 -6.83 -7.07
N ARG A 40 -7.52 -7.46 -7.96
CA ARG A 40 -8.57 -6.80 -8.73
C ARG A 40 -9.89 -6.98 -7.98
N LEU A 41 -10.70 -5.93 -7.94
CA LEU A 41 -12.03 -6.00 -7.34
C LEU A 41 -12.98 -6.93 -8.11
N SER A 42 -12.75 -7.09 -9.41
CA SER A 42 -13.48 -8.01 -10.28
C SER A 42 -12.64 -8.42 -11.48
N ASP A 43 -13.07 -9.46 -12.19
CA ASP A 43 -12.39 -9.97 -13.39
C ASP A 43 -12.70 -9.18 -14.67
N LYS A 44 -13.53 -8.14 -14.57
CA LYS A 44 -13.92 -7.32 -15.72
C LYS A 44 -12.72 -6.50 -16.24
N PRO A 45 -12.59 -6.32 -17.57
CA PRO A 45 -11.66 -5.35 -18.13
C PRO A 45 -11.90 -3.96 -17.52
N GLY A 46 -10.83 -3.29 -17.06
CA GLY A 46 -10.94 -1.98 -16.40
C GLY A 46 -11.32 -2.02 -14.92
N SER A 47 -11.42 -3.20 -14.29
CA SER A 47 -11.70 -3.31 -12.86
C SER A 47 -10.66 -2.59 -12.01
N ALA A 48 -11.12 -1.98 -10.91
CA ALA A 48 -10.25 -1.32 -9.95
C ALA A 48 -9.22 -2.30 -9.38
N ILE A 49 -7.94 -1.91 -9.43
CA ILE A 49 -6.83 -2.62 -8.81
C ILE A 49 -6.57 -1.97 -7.45
N ARG A 50 -6.49 -2.80 -6.41
CA ARG A 50 -6.04 -2.37 -5.10
C ARG A 50 -4.70 -3.00 -4.78
N VAL A 51 -3.74 -2.15 -4.42
CA VAL A 51 -2.39 -2.55 -4.03
C VAL A 51 -2.28 -2.56 -2.52
N LYS A 52 -1.63 -3.58 -1.97
CA LYS A 52 -1.30 -3.64 -0.55
C LYS A 52 -0.23 -2.60 -0.27
N VAL A 53 -0.56 -1.61 0.54
CA VAL A 53 0.43 -0.68 1.08
C VAL A 53 0.76 -1.18 2.48
N ALA A 54 2.05 -1.47 2.70
CA ALA A 54 2.55 -1.62 4.06
C ALA A 54 2.38 -0.26 4.73
N ASP A 55 1.56 -0.19 5.76
CA ASP A 55 1.44 1.03 6.54
C ASP A 55 2.73 1.15 7.36
N ASP A 56 3.73 1.82 6.78
CA ASP A 56 4.95 2.21 7.48
C ASP A 56 4.59 3.39 8.40
N ARG A 57 3.83 3.11 9.46
CA ARG A 57 3.91 3.94 10.66
C ARG A 57 5.34 3.81 11.17
N ARG A 58 6.21 4.73 10.77
CA ARG A 58 7.24 5.21 11.69
C ARG A 58 6.47 5.78 12.86
N ASP A 59 6.26 4.98 13.90
CA ASP A 59 5.96 5.48 15.22
C ASP A 59 7.18 6.28 15.69
N ASP A 60 7.37 7.50 15.16
CA ASP A 60 8.17 8.54 15.79
C ASP A 60 7.28 9.15 16.89
N GLU A 61 6.84 8.31 17.82
CA GLU A 61 6.20 8.76 19.06
C GLU A 61 7.34 9.20 19.97
N ALA A 62 7.58 10.50 19.96
CA ALA A 62 8.50 11.20 20.82
C ALA A 62 8.19 10.90 22.30
N ALA A 63 8.78 9.84 22.83
CA ALA A 63 8.99 9.68 24.26
C ALA A 63 10.14 10.62 24.66
N HIS A 64 9.82 11.88 24.95
CA HIS A 64 10.62 12.69 25.84
C HIS A 64 10.13 12.40 27.26
N PRO A 65 10.82 11.56 28.05
CA PRO A 65 10.53 11.51 29.49
C PRO A 65 11.01 12.83 30.10
N GLY A 66 10.05 13.56 30.70
CA GLY A 66 10.33 14.58 31.70
C GLY A 66 10.48 13.96 33.08
#